data_AF-A0A391NAR3-F1
#
_entry.id   AF-A0A391NAR3-F1
#
_cell.length_a   1.000
_cell.length_b   1.000
_cell.length_c   1.000
_cell.angle_alpha   90.00
_cell.angle_beta   90.00
_cell.angle_gamma   90.00
#
_symmetry.space_group_name_H-M   'P 1'
#
loop_
_entity.id
_entity.type
_entity.pdbx_description
1 polymer ?
#
loop_
_entity_poly.entity_id
_entity_poly.type
_entity_poly.pdbx_seq_one_letter_code
_entity_poly.pdbx_strand_id
1 'polypeptide(L)'
;MSELLNIFSWLLLAGGLLFFAAGSIGLLRFPDTLSRLHALTKADTLGLGLVVAGLSLRAGSLLEVAQMLLIWLLVLASGATACQLLARQADEEGGDE
;
A
#
# COMPACT_ATOMS: atom_id res chain seq x y z
N MET A 1 -0.88 2.78 -30.23
CA MET A 1 -0.08 3.13 -29.04
C MET A 1 -0.94 3.21 -27.77
N SER A 2 -2.24 3.53 -27.86
CA SER A 2 -3.18 3.57 -26.72
C SER A 2 -3.56 2.20 -26.15
N GLU A 3 -3.76 1.18 -27.00
CA GLU A 3 -4.19 -0.16 -26.53
C GLU A 3 -3.18 -0.85 -25.61
N LEU A 4 -1.88 -0.78 -25.95
CA LEU A 4 -0.83 -1.33 -25.10
C LEU A 4 -0.76 -0.62 -23.74
N LEU A 5 -0.90 0.71 -23.72
CA LEU A 5 -0.93 1.48 -22.47
C LEU A 5 -2.16 1.15 -21.61
N ASN A 6 -3.32 0.94 -22.25
CA ASN A 6 -4.53 0.50 -21.57
C ASN A 6 -4.35 -0.89 -20.94
N ILE A 7 -3.84 -1.86 -21.69
CA ILE A 7 -3.59 -3.22 -21.19
C ILE A 7 -2.62 -3.17 -20.01
N PHE A 8 -1.54 -2.40 -20.12
CA PHE A 8 -0.55 -2.28 -19.06
C PHE A 8 -1.14 -1.59 -17.82
N SER A 9 -1.91 -0.52 -18.00
CA SER A 9 -2.63 0.15 -16.89
C SER A 9 -3.57 -0.81 -16.17
N TRP A 10 -4.38 -1.58 -16.90
CA TRP A 10 -5.26 -2.59 -16.30
C TRP A 10 -4.50 -3.68 -15.55
N LEU A 11 -3.37 -4.13 -16.08
CA LEU A 11 -2.51 -5.11 -15.42
C LEU A 11 -1.97 -4.57 -14.09
N LEU A 12 -1.53 -3.30 -14.07
CA LEU A 12 -1.07 -2.62 -12.86
C LEU A 12 -2.19 -2.48 -11.83
N LEU A 13 -3.38 -2.05 -12.26
CA LEU A 13 -4.56 -1.92 -11.39
C LEU A 13 -5.00 -3.27 -10.81
N ALA A 14 -5.00 -4.33 -11.62
CA ALA A 14 -5.31 -5.68 -11.17
C ALA A 14 -4.26 -6.18 -10.17
N GLY A 15 -2.97 -5.92 -10.42
CA GLY A 15 -1.90 -6.21 -9.47
C GLY A 15 -2.11 -5.47 -8.13
N GLY A 16 -2.46 -4.18 -8.18
CA GLY A 16 -2.77 -3.39 -7.00
C GLY A 16 -3.95 -3.97 -6.21
N LEU A 17 -5.03 -4.35 -6.90
CA LEU A 17 -6.20 -5.00 -6.30
C LEU A 17 -5.83 -6.31 -5.59
N LEU A 18 -4.97 -7.14 -6.21
CA LEU A 18 -4.50 -8.37 -5.59
C LEU A 18 -3.72 -8.13 -4.30
N PHE A 19 -2.85 -7.10 -4.27
CA PHE A 19 -2.13 -6.72 -3.05
C PHE A 19 -3.05 -6.21 -1.95
N PHE A 20 -4.05 -5.39 -2.29
CA PHE A 20 -5.05 -4.95 -1.30
C PHE A 20 -5.88 -6.11 -0.78
N ALA A 21 -6.36 -7.00 -1.65
CA ALA A 21 -7.10 -8.20 -1.23
C ALA A 21 -6.24 -9.10 -0.33
N ALA A 22 -4.98 -9.36 -0.72
CA ALA A 22 -4.05 -10.14 0.09
C ALA A 22 -3.76 -9.48 1.44
N GLY A 23 -3.62 -8.15 1.47
CA GLY A 23 -3.45 -7.37 2.70
C GLY A 23 -4.66 -7.47 3.63
N SER A 24 -5.88 -7.30 3.10
CA SER A 24 -7.12 -7.44 3.86
C SER A 24 -7.29 -8.87 4.41
N ILE A 25 -7.00 -9.89 3.60
CA ILE A 25 -7.01 -11.29 4.04
C ILE A 25 -5.95 -11.52 5.12
N GLY A 26 -4.73 -11.00 4.93
CA GLY A 26 -3.64 -11.10 5.90
C GLY A 26 -3.99 -10.45 7.24
N LEU A 27 -4.65 -9.29 7.22
CA LEU A 27 -5.14 -8.61 8.42
C LEU A 27 -6.15 -9.45 9.22
N LEU A 28 -7.05 -10.16 8.53
CA LEU A 28 -8.05 -11.02 9.16
C LEU A 28 -7.49 -12.37 9.60
N ARG A 29 -6.50 -12.91 8.87
CA ARG A 29 -6.02 -14.28 9.06
C ARG A 29 -4.85 -14.37 10.03
N PHE A 30 -3.97 -13.37 10.10
CA PHE A 30 -2.81 -13.45 10.97
C PHE A 30 -3.20 -13.24 12.44
N PRO A 31 -2.71 -14.09 13.37
CA PRO A 31 -3.02 -13.95 14.79
C PRO A 31 -2.17 -12.87 15.47
N ASP A 32 -0.96 -12.64 14.98
CA ASP A 32 0.04 -11.74 15.57
C ASP A 32 0.01 -10.33 14.95
N THR A 33 0.18 -9.31 15.80
CA THR A 33 0.09 -7.89 15.42
C THR A 33 1.19 -7.49 14.43
N LEU A 34 2.43 -7.94 14.61
CA LEU A 34 3.53 -7.62 13.69
C LEU A 34 3.29 -8.25 12.31
N SER A 35 2.78 -9.47 12.28
CA SER A 35 2.41 -10.18 11.05
C SER A 35 1.27 -9.48 10.30
N ARG A 36 0.27 -8.96 11.02
CA ARG A 36 -0.80 -8.11 10.45
C ARG A 36 -0.26 -6.82 9.87
N LEU A 37 0.61 -6.13 10.60
CA LEU A 37 1.22 -4.88 10.15
C LEU A 37 2.06 -5.09 8.90
N HIS A 38 2.87 -6.15 8.85
CA HIS A 38 3.65 -6.50 7.67
C HIS A 38 2.74 -6.73 6.44
N ALA A 39 1.62 -7.44 6.60
CA ALA A 39 0.66 -7.63 5.52
C ALA A 39 0.05 -6.29 5.04
N LEU A 40 -0.31 -5.42 5.98
CA LEU A 40 -0.88 -4.10 5.68
C LEU A 40 0.13 -3.18 4.99
N THR A 41 1.37 -3.11 5.48
CA THR A 41 2.43 -2.30 4.88
C THR A 41 2.76 -2.76 3.46
N LYS A 42 2.68 -4.06 3.15
CA LYS A 42 2.83 -4.57 1.78
C LYS A 42 1.70 -4.12 0.86
N ALA A 43 0.46 -4.12 1.34
CA ALA A 43 -0.68 -3.62 0.58
C ALA A 43 -0.56 -2.11 0.31
N ASP A 44 -0.15 -1.33 1.30
CA ASP A 44 0.00 0.12 1.14
C ASP A 44 1.21 0.51 0.29
N THR A 45 2.33 -0.19 0.42
CA THR A 45 3.54 0.12 -0.36
C THR A 45 3.39 -0.30 -1.83
N LEU A 46 3.16 -1.60 -2.05
CA LEU A 46 3.13 -2.19 -3.38
C LEU A 46 1.75 -2.05 -4.04
N GLY A 47 0.67 -2.28 -3.28
CA GLY A 47 -0.69 -2.19 -3.80
C GLY A 47 -1.05 -0.78 -4.24
N LEU A 48 -0.90 0.22 -3.35
CA LEU A 48 -1.14 1.61 -3.72
C LEU A 48 -0.15 2.10 -4.78
N GLY A 49 1.12 1.68 -4.72
CA GLY A 49 2.13 2.03 -5.73
C GLY A 49 1.75 1.54 -7.13
N LEU A 50 1.26 0.31 -7.24
CA LEU A 50 0.74 -0.27 -8.49
C LEU A 50 -0.49 0.49 -8.99
N VAL A 51 -1.41 0.85 -8.09
CA VAL A 51 -2.61 1.64 -8.45
C VAL A 51 -2.22 3.01 -8.97
N VAL A 52 -1.34 3.72 -8.27
CA VAL A 52 -0.87 5.05 -8.68
C VAL A 52 -0.12 4.98 -10.00
N ALA A 53 0.76 3.99 -10.19
CA ALA A 53 1.46 3.80 -11.47
C ALA A 53 0.47 3.49 -12.62
N GLY A 54 -0.53 2.65 -12.38
CA GLY A 54 -1.57 2.33 -13.36
C GLY A 54 -2.43 3.54 -13.74
N LEU A 55 -2.82 4.36 -12.76
CA LEU A 55 -3.58 5.60 -12.98
C LEU A 55 -2.73 6.69 -13.64
N SER A 56 -1.45 6.78 -13.30
CA SER A 56 -0.52 7.78 -13.87
C SER A 56 -0.38 7.63 -15.39
N LEU A 57 -0.48 6.40 -15.92
CA LEU A 57 -0.47 6.12 -17.36
C LEU A 57 -1.73 6.61 -18.08
N ARG A 58 -2.81 6.86 -17.33
CA ARG A 58 -4.10 7.36 -17.84
C ARG A 58 -4.36 8.83 -17.48
N ALA A 59 -3.44 9.46 -16.75
CA ALA A 59 -3.56 10.84 -16.31
C ALA A 59 -3.51 11.80 -17.51
N GLY A 60 -4.34 12.83 -17.48
CA GLY A 60 -4.41 13.85 -18.53
C GLY A 60 -3.35 14.94 -18.37
N SER A 61 -2.74 15.04 -17.17
CA SER A 61 -1.79 16.10 -16.82
C SER A 61 -0.70 15.60 -15.87
N LEU A 62 0.49 16.19 -15.98
CA LEU A 62 1.60 15.95 -15.04
C LEU A 62 1.25 16.35 -13.60
N LEU A 63 0.34 17.32 -13.42
CA LEU A 63 -0.10 17.75 -12.10
C LEU A 63 -0.92 16.66 -11.39
N GLU A 64 -1.74 15.91 -12.13
CA GLU A 64 -2.49 14.77 -11.59
C GLU A 64 -1.55 13.67 -11.12
N VAL A 65 -0.54 13.34 -11.91
CA VAL A 65 0.50 12.36 -11.56
C VAL A 65 1.26 12.78 -10.30
N ALA A 66 1.66 14.06 -10.23
CA ALA A 66 2.36 14.59 -9.07
C ALA A 66 1.51 14.51 -7.78
N GLN A 67 0.21 14.82 -7.88
CA GLN A 67 -0.70 14.71 -6.73
C GLN A 67 -0.88 13.25 -6.29
N MET A 68 -1.05 12.31 -7.22
CA MET A 68 -1.15 10.88 -6.89
C MET A 68 0.14 10.36 -6.24
N LEU A 69 1.30 10.78 -6.75
CA LEU A 69 2.60 10.41 -6.18
C LEU A 69 2.77 11.00 -4.77
N LEU A 70 2.34 12.24 -4.55
CA LEU A 70 2.35 12.86 -3.22
C LEU A 70 1.46 12.08 -2.24
N ILE A 71 0.25 11.69 -2.66
CA ILE A 71 -0.65 10.87 -1.84
C ILE A 71 0.02 9.54 -1.47
N TRP A 72 0.65 8.87 -2.44
CA TRP A 72 1.37 7.62 -2.18
C TRP A 72 2.48 7.80 -1.13
N LEU A 73 3.32 8.83 -1.27
CA LEU A 73 4.37 9.12 -0.30
C LEU A 73 3.83 9.46 1.10
N LEU A 74 2.73 10.21 1.18
CA LEU A 74 2.07 10.53 2.45
C LEU A 74 1.54 9.27 3.14
N VAL A 75 0.93 8.35 2.39
CA VAL A 75 0.47 7.06 2.91
C VAL A 75 1.65 6.22 3.42
N LEU A 76 2.77 6.18 2.68
CA LEU A 76 3.97 5.47 3.13
C LEU A 76 4.52 6.03 4.44
N ALA A 77 4.63 7.37 4.54
CA ALA A 77 5.10 8.02 5.74
C ALA A 77 4.17 7.75 6.93
N SER A 78 2.86 7.89 6.72
CA SER A 78 1.84 7.61 7.75
C SER A 78 1.90 6.15 8.22
N GLY A 79 1.96 5.19 7.30
CA GLY A 79 2.08 3.77 7.61
C GLY A 79 3.37 3.43 8.36
N ALA A 80 4.49 4.05 7.98
CA ALA A 80 5.75 3.89 8.70
C ALA A 80 5.68 4.44 10.13
N THR A 81 5.08 5.61 10.34
CA THR A 81 4.87 6.18 11.67
C THR A 81 3.95 5.29 12.52
N ALA A 82 2.83 4.83 11.97
CA ALA A 82 1.91 3.93 12.67
C ALA A 82 2.60 2.62 13.09
N CYS A 83 3.40 2.03 12.20
CA CYS A 83 4.16 0.82 12.48
C CYS A 83 5.17 1.03 13.63
N GLN A 84 5.90 2.15 13.63
CA GLN A 84 6.86 2.48 14.70
C GLN A 84 6.19 2.70 16.05
N LEU A 85 5.01 3.32 16.08
CA LEU A 85 4.24 3.51 17.31
C LEU A 85 3.74 2.16 17.84
N LEU A 86 3.16 1.32 16.98
CA LEU A 86 2.65 0.00 17.37
C LEU A 86 3.75 -0.97 17.81
N ALA A 87 4.92 -0.93 17.15
CA ALA A 87 6.07 -1.74 17.55
C ALA A 87 6.55 -1.38 18.97
N ARG A 88 6.60 -0.09 19.31
CA ARG A 88 6.96 0.37 20.66
C ARG A 88 5.96 -0.08 21.72
N GLN A 89 4.67 -0.02 21.40
CA GLN A 89 3.61 -0.48 22.32
C GLN A 89 3.68 -1.99 22.56
N ALA A 90 3.95 -2.78 21.52
CA ALA A 90 4.11 -4.23 21.65
C ALA A 90 5.31 -4.61 22.53
N ASP A 91 6.41 -3.86 22.46
CA ASP A 91 7.57 -4.04 23.35
C ASP A 91 7.24 -3.67 24.82
N GLU A 92 6.42 -2.64 25.05
CA GLU A 92 5.98 -2.24 26.40
C GLU A 92 5.07 -3.28 27.05
N GLU A 93 4.11 -3.84 26.30
CA GLU A 93 3.20 -4.90 26.79
C GLU A 93 3.91 -6.23 27.10
N GLY A 94 5.07 -6.49 26.48
CA GLY A 94 5.89 -7.67 26.75
C GLY A 94 6.89 -7.53 27.91
N GLY A 95 6.98 -6.34 28.54
CA GLY A 95 7.93 -6.05 29.62
C GLY A 95 7.38 -6.22 31.04
N ASP A 96 6.09 -6.54 31.18
CA ASP A 96 5.39 -6.69 32.47
C ASP A 96 5.29 -8.17 32.97
N GLU A 97 6.06 -9.09 32.36
CA GLU A 97 6.25 -10.48 32.84
C GLU A 97 7.60 -10.71 33.56
#